data_AF-A0A3Q2W2Z5-F1
#
_entry.id   AF-A0A3Q2W2Z5-F1
#
_cell.length_a   1.000
_cell.length_b   1.000
_cell.length_c   1.000
_cell.angle_alpha   90.00
_cell.angle_beta   90.00
_cell.angle_gamma   90.00
#
_symmetry.space_group_name_H-M   'P 1'
#
loop_
_entity.id
_entity.type
_entity.pdbx_description
1 polymer ?
#
loop_
_entity_poly.entity_id
_entity_poly.type
_entity_poly.pdbx_seq_one_letter_code
_entity_poly.pdbx_strand_id
1 'polypeptide(L)'
;LAFGIGMHHAGLHERDRKTVEELFVNCKIQVLIATSTLAWGVNFPAHLVVVKGTEYYDGKSRRYVDYPITDVLQMMGRAGRPQFDDQGKAVILVHDIKKDFYKKFLYEPFPVESSLLGVLSDHLNAEIAAGTISSKQDAMDYITWTYFFRRLMMNPSYYSLEDISHESINRYLSNLVERSLRDLEGSYCIEIKEDDQSTEPLTYGRIASYYYLKHQTIRTFKERLRAELPIHELLSVLTDAEEYAELPVRHNEDQLNSQLAQQLPLQVNPHSYDSAHTKTHLLLQAHFGHAQLPCSDYTTDTKTVLDNAIRICQAMLDVAANEGWLVTAISICNLVQMIVQGRWLHDSSLLTLPHVEQQHLGLFRKGQGGLNEPIEGLPELIAACNGNESVFSAMVARQLHPSQTAQAWSFLSHLPVLEVEMSMKGWWEESQEQTERPIPAAGANLRKESSWLDVHADQEYVLQVSLRRLNLGHKAQAPRFPKAKDEGWFLVLGEVDRRELLAVKRLGYVRNHTAVSMAFYTPERTGKCIYTLYLMSDSYLGLDQQYDVHLNVTPASIAAQVNSEVSHSDLSLG
;
A
#
# COMPACT_ATOMS: atom_id res chain seq x y z
N LEU A 1 -23.58 -3.82 -30.89
CA LEU A 1 -23.11 -4.92 -31.78
C LEU A 1 -24.07 -5.25 -32.92
N ALA A 2 -25.37 -5.43 -32.69
CA ALA A 2 -26.34 -5.82 -33.75
C ALA A 2 -26.35 -4.93 -35.01
N PHE A 3 -25.96 -3.66 -34.88
CA PHE A 3 -25.87 -2.70 -35.99
C PHE A 3 -24.46 -2.55 -36.59
N GLY A 4 -23.52 -3.45 -36.30
CA GLY A 4 -22.14 -3.35 -36.80
C GLY A 4 -21.27 -2.30 -36.09
N ILE A 5 -21.71 -1.82 -34.93
CA ILE A 5 -21.01 -0.82 -34.09
C ILE A 5 -20.69 -1.43 -32.72
N GLY A 6 -19.40 -1.34 -32.33
CA GLY A 6 -18.88 -1.71 -31.01
C GLY A 6 -18.46 -0.49 -30.20
N MET A 7 -18.39 -0.66 -28.88
CA MET A 7 -17.89 0.35 -27.94
C MET A 7 -16.77 -0.26 -27.10
N HIS A 8 -15.75 0.53 -26.77
CA HIS A 8 -14.63 0.10 -25.94
C HIS A 8 -14.20 1.20 -24.96
N HIS A 9 -14.26 0.89 -23.67
CA HIS A 9 -13.79 1.78 -22.61
C HIS A 9 -13.38 0.95 -21.38
N ALA A 10 -12.64 1.58 -20.46
CA ALA A 10 -12.12 0.92 -19.26
C ALA A 10 -13.22 0.35 -18.34
N GLY A 11 -14.42 0.92 -18.39
CA GLY A 11 -15.58 0.47 -17.61
C GLY A 11 -16.23 -0.84 -18.08
N LEU A 12 -15.88 -1.35 -19.27
CA LEU A 12 -16.39 -2.64 -19.76
C LEU A 12 -15.67 -3.81 -19.10
N HIS A 13 -16.41 -4.91 -18.88
CA HIS A 13 -15.79 -6.17 -18.44
C HIS A 13 -14.75 -6.65 -19.45
N GLU A 14 -13.71 -7.32 -18.97
CA GLU A 14 -12.63 -7.83 -19.84
C GLU A 14 -13.16 -8.76 -20.93
N ARG A 15 -14.16 -9.60 -20.62
CA ARG A 15 -14.82 -10.47 -21.60
C ARG A 15 -15.46 -9.66 -22.72
N ASP A 16 -16.22 -8.61 -22.38
CA ASP A 16 -16.91 -7.77 -23.35
C ASP A 16 -15.91 -6.99 -24.20
N ARG A 17 -14.83 -6.49 -23.60
CA ARG A 17 -13.71 -5.87 -24.32
C ARG A 17 -13.15 -6.85 -25.35
N LYS A 18 -12.70 -8.04 -24.93
CA LYS A 18 -12.16 -9.07 -25.84
C LYS A 18 -13.13 -9.45 -26.96
N THR A 19 -14.42 -9.59 -26.66
CA THR A 19 -15.44 -9.89 -27.68
C THR A 19 -15.56 -8.76 -28.70
N VAL A 20 -15.63 -7.50 -28.26
CA VAL A 20 -15.71 -6.35 -29.18
C VAL A 20 -14.44 -6.27 -30.04
N GLU A 21 -13.28 -6.49 -29.44
CA GLU A 21 -11.98 -6.51 -30.11
C GLU A 21 -11.91 -7.59 -31.20
N GLU A 22 -12.26 -8.84 -30.86
CA GLU A 22 -12.30 -9.95 -31.81
C GLU A 22 -13.28 -9.71 -32.95
N LEU A 23 -14.46 -9.16 -32.66
CA LEU A 23 -15.46 -8.85 -33.67
C LEU A 23 -14.95 -7.76 -34.62
N PHE A 24 -14.20 -6.77 -34.12
CA PHE A 24 -13.65 -5.70 -34.96
C PHE A 24 -12.50 -6.22 -35.84
N VAL A 25 -11.56 -6.98 -35.26
CA VAL A 25 -10.42 -7.56 -36.01
C VAL A 25 -10.88 -8.51 -37.10
N ASN A 26 -11.91 -9.32 -36.84
CA ASN A 26 -12.46 -10.25 -37.81
C ASN A 26 -13.48 -9.59 -38.77
N CYS A 27 -13.55 -8.26 -38.81
CA CYS A 27 -14.44 -7.47 -39.65
C CYS A 27 -15.92 -7.87 -39.53
N LYS A 28 -16.36 -8.31 -38.34
CA LYS A 28 -17.77 -8.60 -38.04
C LYS A 28 -18.53 -7.35 -37.64
N ILE A 29 -17.82 -6.36 -37.10
CA ILE A 29 -18.30 -4.99 -36.90
C ILE A 29 -17.41 -4.03 -37.67
N GLN A 30 -18.00 -2.98 -38.24
CA GLN A 30 -17.29 -2.03 -39.10
C GLN A 30 -16.80 -0.80 -38.32
N VAL A 31 -17.50 -0.43 -37.26
CA VAL A 31 -17.21 0.78 -36.47
C VAL A 31 -16.93 0.39 -35.02
N LEU A 32 -15.84 0.94 -34.48
CA LEU A 32 -15.49 0.84 -33.07
C LEU A 32 -15.37 2.24 -32.48
N ILE A 33 -16.16 2.54 -31.44
CA ILE A 33 -16.08 3.78 -30.68
C ILE A 33 -15.27 3.50 -29.42
N ALA A 34 -14.17 4.21 -29.20
CA ALA A 34 -13.31 4.00 -28.05
C ALA A 34 -12.98 5.29 -27.30
N THR A 35 -12.72 5.18 -25.99
CA THR A 35 -12.17 6.27 -25.18
C THR A 35 -10.70 6.54 -25.53
N SER A 36 -10.20 7.74 -25.23
CA SER A 36 -8.83 8.18 -25.54
C SER A 36 -7.74 7.25 -25.00
N THR A 37 -7.99 6.58 -23.87
CA THR A 37 -7.08 5.62 -23.25
C THR A 37 -6.75 4.43 -24.15
N LEU A 38 -7.60 4.11 -25.14
CA LEU A 38 -7.37 3.04 -26.11
C LEU A 38 -6.26 3.36 -27.12
N ALA A 39 -5.80 4.63 -27.18
CA ALA A 39 -4.64 5.01 -27.97
C ALA A 39 -3.43 4.13 -27.61
N TRP A 40 -3.34 3.73 -26.34
CA TRP A 40 -2.29 2.88 -25.79
C TRP A 40 -2.85 1.48 -25.47
N GLY A 41 -2.11 0.42 -25.81
CA GLY A 41 -2.35 -0.92 -25.23
C GLY A 41 -3.23 -1.89 -26.02
N VAL A 42 -3.63 -1.61 -27.26
CA VAL A 42 -4.37 -2.60 -28.09
C VAL A 42 -4.01 -2.50 -29.57
N ASN A 43 -3.97 -3.63 -30.28
CA ASN A 43 -3.42 -3.72 -31.63
C ASN A 43 -4.50 -4.03 -32.67
N PHE A 44 -5.46 -3.13 -32.85
CA PHE A 44 -6.48 -3.24 -33.89
C PHE A 44 -6.25 -2.18 -34.97
N PRO A 45 -5.90 -2.59 -36.19
CA PRO A 45 -5.77 -1.66 -37.29
C PRO A 45 -7.15 -1.23 -37.77
N ALA A 46 -7.30 0.06 -38.05
CA ALA A 46 -8.48 0.60 -38.70
C ALA A 46 -8.05 1.32 -39.99
N HIS A 47 -8.79 1.16 -41.08
CA HIS A 47 -8.52 1.92 -42.31
C HIS A 47 -8.68 3.44 -42.07
N LEU A 48 -9.70 3.81 -41.30
CA LEU A 48 -10.03 5.18 -40.94
C LEU A 48 -10.06 5.34 -39.41
N VAL A 49 -9.33 6.33 -38.90
CA VAL A 49 -9.46 6.79 -37.52
C VAL A 49 -10.07 8.19 -37.49
N VAL A 50 -11.07 8.39 -36.63
CA VAL A 50 -11.67 9.70 -36.39
C VAL A 50 -11.41 10.10 -34.94
N VAL A 51 -10.60 11.14 -34.73
CA VAL A 51 -10.39 11.75 -33.41
C VAL A 51 -11.45 12.83 -33.22
N LYS A 52 -12.49 12.51 -32.45
CA LYS A 52 -13.61 13.42 -32.19
C LYS A 52 -13.33 14.28 -30.95
N GLY A 53 -12.80 15.48 -31.17
CA GLY A 53 -12.42 16.41 -30.10
C GLY A 53 -10.99 16.14 -29.62
N THR A 54 -10.27 17.21 -29.28
CA THR A 54 -8.85 17.14 -28.87
C THR A 54 -8.63 17.63 -27.44
N GLU A 55 -9.70 17.67 -26.64
CA GLU A 55 -9.71 18.18 -25.28
C GLU A 55 -10.41 17.18 -24.36
N TYR A 56 -10.03 17.17 -23.09
CA TYR A 56 -10.74 16.49 -22.02
C TYR A 56 -10.95 17.45 -20.85
N TYR A 57 -11.97 17.18 -20.04
CA TYR A 57 -12.22 17.97 -18.84
C TYR A 57 -11.27 17.55 -17.72
N ASP A 58 -10.41 18.45 -17.28
CA ASP A 58 -9.58 18.27 -16.10
C ASP A 58 -10.33 18.75 -14.86
N GLY A 59 -10.62 17.81 -13.95
CA GLY A 59 -11.30 18.07 -12.69
C GLY A 59 -10.53 19.03 -11.78
N LYS A 60 -9.20 18.93 -11.77
CA LYS A 60 -8.34 19.71 -10.87
C LYS A 60 -8.40 21.20 -11.22
N SER A 61 -8.21 21.52 -12.49
CA SER A 61 -8.26 22.91 -12.98
C SER A 61 -9.67 23.37 -13.37
N ARG A 62 -10.68 22.47 -13.27
CA ARG A 62 -12.09 22.71 -13.62
C ARG A 62 -12.28 23.32 -15.03
N ARG A 63 -11.47 22.88 -15.99
CA ARG A 63 -11.49 23.37 -17.37
C ARG A 63 -11.17 22.25 -18.35
N TYR A 64 -11.50 22.49 -19.62
CA TYR A 64 -11.02 21.66 -20.70
C TYR A 64 -9.54 21.93 -20.95
N VAL A 65 -8.76 20.85 -21.00
CA VAL A 65 -7.34 20.86 -21.31
C VAL A 65 -7.11 20.03 -22.56
N ASP A 66 -6.12 20.43 -23.35
CA ASP A 66 -5.76 19.70 -24.57
C ASP A 66 -5.20 18.33 -24.24
N TYR A 67 -5.51 17.35 -25.09
CA TYR A 67 -4.76 16.09 -25.06
C TYR A 67 -3.29 16.36 -25.37
N PRO A 68 -2.37 15.65 -24.67
CA PRO A 68 -0.98 15.59 -25.09
C PRO A 68 -0.93 15.20 -26.58
N ILE A 69 -0.11 15.91 -27.36
CA ILE A 69 0.02 15.64 -28.80
C ILE A 69 0.43 14.19 -29.07
N THR A 70 1.21 13.59 -28.17
CA THR A 70 1.63 12.20 -28.21
C THR A 70 0.44 11.25 -28.21
N ASP A 71 -0.61 11.55 -27.45
CA ASP A 71 -1.83 10.72 -27.43
C ASP A 71 -2.58 10.85 -28.75
N VAL A 72 -2.69 12.07 -29.29
CA VAL A 72 -3.32 12.29 -30.61
C VAL A 72 -2.54 11.59 -31.72
N LEU A 73 -1.21 11.64 -31.68
CA LEU A 73 -0.32 10.92 -32.61
C LEU A 73 -0.50 9.41 -32.49
N GLN A 74 -0.65 8.86 -31.27
CA GLN A 74 -0.94 7.43 -31.07
C GLN A 74 -2.32 7.03 -31.58
N MET A 75 -3.34 7.85 -31.36
CA MET A 75 -4.68 7.62 -31.93
C MET A 75 -4.60 7.57 -33.45
N MET A 76 -3.97 8.58 -34.06
CA MET A 76 -3.76 8.64 -35.51
C MET A 76 -2.95 7.45 -36.03
N GLY A 77 -1.93 7.00 -35.30
CA GLY A 77 -1.09 5.86 -35.65
C GLY A 77 -1.84 4.52 -35.75
N ARG A 78 -3.11 4.46 -35.35
CA ARG A 78 -4.00 3.31 -35.58
C ARG A 78 -4.57 3.26 -37.00
N ALA A 79 -4.42 4.33 -37.78
CA ALA A 79 -4.92 4.43 -39.14
C ALA A 79 -3.98 3.75 -40.14
N GLY A 80 -4.50 2.73 -40.83
CA GLY A 80 -3.79 1.93 -41.82
C GLY A 80 -2.82 0.93 -41.20
N ARG A 81 -2.61 -0.21 -41.87
CA ARG A 81 -1.57 -1.17 -41.49
C ARG A 81 -0.85 -1.70 -42.71
N PRO A 82 0.49 -1.65 -42.72
CA PRO A 82 1.27 -2.34 -43.74
C PRO A 82 0.84 -3.82 -43.76
N GLN A 83 0.51 -4.34 -44.95
CA GLN A 83 -0.07 -5.67 -45.25
C GLN A 83 -1.61 -5.75 -45.40
N PHE A 84 -2.37 -4.80 -44.88
CA PHE A 84 -3.84 -4.83 -44.95
C PHE A 84 -4.43 -3.70 -45.80
N ASP A 85 -3.78 -2.53 -45.81
CA ASP A 85 -4.22 -1.35 -46.51
C ASP A 85 -3.08 -0.72 -47.33
N ASP A 86 -3.40 -0.17 -48.49
CA ASP A 86 -2.47 0.65 -49.29
C ASP A 86 -2.33 2.09 -48.75
N GLN A 87 -3.32 2.55 -47.97
CA GLN A 87 -3.36 3.87 -47.35
C GLN A 87 -4.14 3.83 -46.04
N GLY A 88 -3.69 4.58 -45.04
CA GLY A 88 -4.44 4.89 -43.82
C GLY A 88 -4.98 6.31 -43.85
N LYS A 89 -6.21 6.53 -43.36
CA LYS A 89 -6.80 7.87 -43.25
C LYS A 89 -7.06 8.22 -41.80
N ALA A 90 -6.67 9.43 -41.40
CA ALA A 90 -7.00 9.97 -40.09
C ALA A 90 -7.71 11.31 -40.24
N VAL A 91 -8.80 11.50 -39.50
CA VAL A 91 -9.58 12.73 -39.46
C VAL A 91 -9.59 13.24 -38.02
N ILE A 92 -9.01 14.42 -37.81
CA ILE A 92 -8.98 15.07 -36.50
C ILE A 92 -10.00 16.20 -36.50
N LEU A 93 -11.03 16.06 -35.66
CA LEU A 93 -12.04 17.08 -35.45
C LEU A 93 -11.61 17.96 -34.27
N VAL A 94 -11.18 19.17 -34.58
CA VAL A 94 -10.59 20.12 -33.63
C VAL A 94 -11.23 21.51 -33.78
N HIS A 95 -11.18 22.30 -32.72
CA HIS A 95 -11.55 23.71 -32.75
C HIS A 95 -10.68 24.49 -33.76
N ASP A 96 -11.30 25.38 -34.54
CA ASP A 96 -10.64 26.05 -35.69
C ASP A 96 -9.33 26.76 -35.29
N ILE A 97 -9.32 27.45 -34.14
CA ILE A 97 -8.15 28.15 -33.58
C ILE A 97 -6.94 27.21 -33.37
N LYS A 98 -7.15 25.92 -33.14
CA LYS A 98 -6.09 24.92 -32.87
C LYS A 98 -5.68 24.14 -34.12
N LYS A 99 -6.33 24.36 -35.25
CA LYS A 99 -6.08 23.62 -36.50
C LYS A 99 -4.63 23.74 -36.96
N ASP A 100 -4.08 24.95 -36.96
CA ASP A 100 -2.70 25.17 -37.41
C ASP A 100 -1.66 24.59 -36.45
N PHE A 101 -1.96 24.55 -35.15
CA PHE A 101 -1.13 23.87 -34.16
C PHE A 101 -1.00 22.38 -34.49
N TYR A 102 -2.13 21.67 -34.65
CA TYR A 102 -2.08 20.25 -35.00
C TYR A 102 -1.48 20.03 -36.38
N LYS A 103 -1.83 20.85 -37.39
CA LYS A 103 -1.25 20.75 -38.72
C LYS A 103 0.28 20.82 -38.67
N LYS A 104 0.86 21.76 -37.90
CA LYS A 104 2.31 21.87 -37.78
C LYS A 104 2.93 20.60 -37.20
N PHE A 105 2.46 20.12 -36.06
CA PHE A 105 3.07 18.99 -35.34
C PHE A 105 2.71 17.60 -35.90
N LEU A 106 1.80 17.52 -36.87
CA LEU A 106 1.57 16.30 -37.65
C LEU A 106 2.59 16.12 -38.78
N TYR A 107 3.17 17.21 -39.29
CA TYR A 107 4.13 17.19 -40.40
C TYR A 107 5.56 17.53 -39.97
N GLU A 108 5.74 18.16 -38.81
CA GLU A 108 7.04 18.45 -38.20
C GLU A 108 7.23 17.64 -36.91
N PRO A 109 8.45 17.16 -36.60
CA PRO A 109 8.73 16.48 -35.34
C PRO A 109 8.40 17.34 -34.12
N PHE A 110 7.77 16.75 -33.11
CA PHE A 110 7.43 17.47 -31.87
C PHE A 110 8.66 17.66 -30.98
N PRO A 111 8.97 18.89 -30.52
CA PRO A 111 10.06 19.13 -29.59
C PRO A 111 9.72 18.55 -28.22
N VAL A 112 10.61 17.70 -27.70
CA VAL A 112 10.46 17.10 -26.36
C VAL A 112 11.33 17.87 -25.37
N GLU A 113 10.74 18.24 -24.24
CA GLU A 113 11.41 18.91 -23.12
C GLU A 113 11.32 18.03 -21.87
N SER A 114 12.31 18.16 -20.97
CA SER A 114 12.28 17.48 -19.68
C SER A 114 11.30 18.13 -18.70
N SER A 115 10.59 17.31 -17.93
CA SER A 115 9.71 17.72 -16.81
C SER A 115 10.27 17.33 -15.43
N LEU A 116 11.57 17.00 -15.36
CA LEU A 116 12.24 16.53 -14.13
C LEU A 116 12.10 17.50 -12.95
N LEU A 117 12.07 18.81 -13.20
CA LEU A 117 12.05 19.84 -12.15
C LEU A 117 10.90 19.69 -11.15
N GLY A 118 9.74 19.20 -11.60
CA GLY A 118 8.56 19.05 -10.73
C GLY A 118 8.66 17.88 -9.73
N VAL A 119 9.59 16.96 -9.94
CA VAL A 119 9.76 15.72 -9.13
C VAL A 119 11.21 15.53 -8.67
N LEU A 120 12.05 16.56 -8.82
CA LEU A 120 13.49 16.47 -8.56
C LEU A 120 13.78 16.10 -7.11
N SER A 121 13.02 16.65 -6.15
CA SER A 121 13.20 16.38 -4.72
C SER A 121 13.07 14.89 -4.41
N ASP A 122 12.08 14.18 -4.96
CA ASP A 122 11.90 12.74 -4.71
C ASP A 122 13.06 11.92 -5.28
N HIS A 123 13.58 12.28 -6.46
CA HIS A 123 14.75 11.63 -7.05
C HIS A 123 16.03 11.88 -6.24
N LEU A 124 16.27 13.11 -5.81
CA LEU A 124 17.41 13.44 -4.95
C LEU A 124 17.32 12.68 -3.62
N ASN A 125 16.13 12.61 -2.99
CA ASN A 125 15.94 11.83 -1.78
C ASN A 125 16.29 10.35 -1.99
N ALA A 126 15.87 9.76 -3.11
CA ALA A 126 16.18 8.36 -3.41
C ALA A 126 17.69 8.12 -3.55
N GLU A 127 18.40 9.00 -4.24
CA GLU A 127 19.86 8.90 -4.44
C GLU A 127 20.66 9.21 -3.17
N ILE A 128 20.18 10.13 -2.31
CA ILE A 128 20.77 10.38 -0.99
C ILE A 128 20.54 9.16 -0.08
N ALA A 129 19.34 8.58 -0.08
CA ALA A 129 19.04 7.37 0.68
C ALA A 129 19.85 6.14 0.20
N ALA A 130 20.18 6.07 -1.10
CA ALA A 130 21.04 5.04 -1.67
C ALA A 130 22.54 5.27 -1.39
N GLY A 131 22.93 6.48 -0.95
CA GLY A 131 24.31 6.88 -0.73
C GLY A 131 25.07 7.31 -2.00
N THR A 132 24.38 7.46 -3.15
CA THR A 132 24.96 7.99 -4.39
C THR A 132 25.30 9.48 -4.26
N ILE A 133 24.46 10.23 -3.55
CA ILE A 133 24.61 11.67 -3.32
C ILE A 133 24.88 11.88 -1.84
N SER A 134 26.04 12.48 -1.53
CA SER A 134 26.46 12.79 -0.15
C SER A 134 26.68 14.27 0.08
N SER A 135 26.68 15.08 -0.98
CA SER A 135 26.91 16.51 -0.92
C SER A 135 26.11 17.31 -1.98
N LYS A 136 26.02 18.62 -1.79
CA LYS A 136 25.43 19.55 -2.78
C LYS A 136 26.15 19.47 -4.14
N GLN A 137 27.46 19.23 -4.15
CA GLN A 137 28.23 19.07 -5.38
C GLN A 137 27.83 17.79 -6.12
N ASP A 138 27.71 16.66 -5.41
CA ASP A 138 27.25 15.39 -6.01
C ASP A 138 25.86 15.55 -6.64
N ALA A 139 24.96 16.31 -6.00
CA ALA A 139 23.63 16.59 -6.52
C ALA A 139 23.66 17.44 -7.80
N MET A 140 24.53 18.46 -7.86
CA MET A 140 24.74 19.21 -9.10
C MET A 140 25.30 18.31 -10.21
N ASP A 141 26.29 17.49 -9.89
CA ASP A 141 26.91 16.56 -10.83
C ASP A 141 25.86 15.56 -11.34
N TYR A 142 25.03 14.98 -10.46
CA TYR A 142 23.91 14.11 -10.81
C TYR A 142 22.99 14.75 -11.86
N ILE A 143 22.61 16.02 -11.67
CA ILE A 143 21.76 16.74 -12.62
C ILE A 143 22.40 16.83 -14.01
N THR A 144 23.73 16.93 -14.11
CA THR A 144 24.42 17.00 -15.41
C THR A 144 24.25 15.74 -16.27
N TRP A 145 23.98 14.58 -15.66
CA TRP A 145 23.73 13.32 -16.37
C TRP A 145 22.31 13.20 -16.94
N THR A 146 21.42 14.12 -16.59
CA THR A 146 20.00 14.03 -16.94
C THR A 146 19.70 14.58 -18.34
N TYR A 147 18.58 14.12 -18.91
CA TYR A 147 18.04 14.73 -20.13
C TYR A 147 17.67 16.21 -19.91
N PHE A 148 17.28 16.59 -18.68
CA PHE A 148 17.01 17.97 -18.30
C PHE A 148 18.22 18.87 -18.57
N PHE A 149 19.42 18.51 -18.12
CA PHE A 149 20.60 19.34 -18.34
C PHE A 149 20.92 19.51 -19.84
N ARG A 150 20.77 18.45 -20.63
CA ARG A 150 20.92 18.55 -22.10
C ARG A 150 19.93 19.53 -22.72
N ARG A 151 18.68 19.55 -22.25
CA ARG A 151 17.65 20.48 -22.74
C ARG A 151 17.83 21.90 -22.23
N LEU A 152 18.30 22.08 -21.00
CA LEU A 152 18.66 23.39 -20.44
C LEU A 152 19.67 24.12 -21.33
N MET A 153 20.67 23.41 -21.86
CA MET A 153 21.67 23.99 -22.76
C MET A 153 21.12 24.34 -24.15
N MET A 154 20.07 23.65 -24.61
CA MET A 154 19.52 23.80 -25.97
C MET A 154 18.34 24.77 -26.04
N ASN A 155 17.58 24.89 -24.96
CA ASN A 155 16.40 25.76 -24.86
C ASN A 155 16.31 26.39 -23.45
N PRO A 156 17.29 27.24 -23.07
CA PRO A 156 17.40 27.78 -21.71
C PRO A 156 16.18 28.59 -21.29
N SER A 157 15.59 29.37 -22.21
CA SER A 157 14.43 30.21 -21.93
C SER A 157 13.18 29.42 -21.53
N TYR A 158 13.03 28.16 -21.99
CA TYR A 158 11.95 27.28 -21.54
C TYR A 158 12.03 26.98 -20.04
N TYR A 159 13.25 26.89 -19.51
CA TYR A 159 13.55 26.63 -18.10
C TYR A 159 13.78 27.92 -17.30
N SER A 160 13.40 29.08 -17.84
CA SER A 160 13.61 30.38 -17.21
C SER A 160 15.09 30.72 -16.94
N LEU A 161 16.00 30.20 -17.78
CA LEU A 161 17.42 30.55 -17.76
C LEU A 161 17.70 31.62 -18.83
N GLU A 162 18.33 32.73 -18.43
CA GLU A 162 18.56 33.90 -19.31
C GLU A 162 19.71 33.69 -20.29
N ASP A 163 20.82 33.11 -19.82
CA ASP A 163 22.00 32.81 -20.64
C ASP A 163 22.66 31.48 -20.26
N ILE A 164 23.51 30.97 -21.16
CA ILE A 164 24.25 29.71 -21.02
C ILE A 164 25.71 29.91 -20.58
N SER A 165 26.01 31.03 -19.92
CA SER A 165 27.34 31.22 -19.33
C SER A 165 27.57 30.21 -18.21
N HIS A 166 28.82 29.80 -17.99
CA HIS A 166 29.16 28.88 -16.91
C HIS A 166 28.70 29.41 -15.53
N GLU A 167 28.76 30.73 -15.32
CA GLU A 167 28.31 31.35 -14.07
C GLU A 167 26.79 31.23 -13.89
N SER A 168 26.00 31.56 -14.92
CA SER A 168 24.53 31.49 -14.85
C SER A 168 24.03 30.06 -14.69
N ILE A 169 24.64 29.08 -15.39
CA ILE A 169 24.29 27.66 -15.27
C ILE A 169 24.59 27.16 -13.85
N ASN A 170 25.80 27.42 -13.34
CA ASN A 170 26.18 26.99 -11.98
C ASN A 170 25.25 27.61 -10.93
N ARG A 171 24.94 28.91 -11.06
CA ARG A 171 24.00 29.59 -10.17
C ARG A 171 22.59 28.98 -10.25
N TYR A 172 22.12 28.67 -11.44
CA TYR A 172 20.81 28.05 -11.65
C TYR A 172 20.74 26.66 -11.01
N LEU A 173 21.72 25.79 -11.28
CA LEU A 173 21.78 24.44 -10.73
C LEU A 173 21.95 24.45 -9.22
N SER A 174 22.81 25.32 -8.69
CA SER A 174 23.00 25.48 -7.24
C SER A 174 21.71 25.91 -6.56
N ASN A 175 20.98 26.91 -7.09
CA ASN A 175 19.68 27.32 -6.56
C ASN A 175 18.62 26.21 -6.62
N LEU A 176 18.65 25.40 -7.69
CA LEU A 176 17.73 24.28 -7.88
C LEU A 176 17.99 23.16 -6.85
N VAL A 177 19.26 22.78 -6.66
CA VAL A 177 19.67 21.81 -5.63
C VAL A 177 19.31 22.33 -4.25
N GLU A 178 19.67 23.58 -3.93
CA GLU A 178 19.39 24.20 -2.64
C GLU A 178 17.89 24.18 -2.29
N ARG A 179 17.03 24.54 -3.25
CA ARG A 179 15.57 24.46 -3.04
C ARG A 179 15.10 23.04 -2.79
N SER A 180 15.55 22.09 -3.61
CA SER A 180 15.12 20.70 -3.51
C SER A 180 15.56 20.07 -2.18
N LEU A 181 16.79 20.34 -1.75
CA LEU A 181 17.31 19.86 -0.46
C LEU A 181 16.56 20.48 0.72
N ARG A 182 16.24 21.78 0.68
CA ARG A 182 15.41 22.43 1.72
C ARG A 182 13.99 21.87 1.76
N ASP A 183 13.41 21.52 0.62
CA ASP A 183 12.09 20.87 0.57
C ASP A 183 12.13 19.49 1.23
N LEU A 184 13.21 18.74 1.03
CA LEU A 184 13.44 17.43 1.67
C LEU A 184 13.72 17.56 3.17
N GLU A 185 14.54 18.52 3.58
CA GLU A 185 14.81 18.82 4.98
C GLU A 185 13.52 19.23 5.70
N GLY A 186 12.71 20.12 5.10
CA GLY A 186 11.39 20.47 5.62
C GLY A 186 10.39 19.31 5.61
N SER A 187 10.70 18.20 4.94
CA SER A 187 9.92 16.95 4.98
C SER A 187 10.50 15.91 5.94
N TYR A 188 11.54 16.28 6.68
CA TYR A 188 12.29 15.42 7.58
C TYR A 188 12.98 14.24 6.88
N CYS A 189 13.15 14.30 5.55
CA CYS A 189 13.72 13.20 4.76
C CYS A 189 15.25 13.15 4.84
N ILE A 190 15.90 14.31 4.93
CA ILE A 190 17.35 14.45 5.00
C ILE A 190 17.71 15.46 6.09
N GLU A 191 18.97 15.41 6.51
CA GLU A 191 19.63 16.44 7.32
C GLU A 191 20.78 17.05 6.51
N ILE A 192 20.84 18.39 6.48
CA ILE A 192 21.98 19.13 5.95
C ILE A 192 22.92 19.41 7.12
N LYS A 193 24.19 18.96 7.02
CA LYS A 193 25.16 19.11 8.10
C LYS A 193 25.54 20.56 8.36
N GLU A 194 26.20 20.81 9.49
CA GLU A 194 26.69 22.14 9.91
C GLU A 194 27.62 22.82 8.89
N ASP A 195 28.26 22.04 8.01
CA ASP A 195 29.11 22.56 6.93
C ASP A 195 28.31 23.15 5.75
N ASP A 196 26.97 23.02 5.77
CA ASP A 196 26.04 23.42 4.71
C ASP A 196 26.41 22.84 3.33
N GLN A 197 27.11 21.71 3.29
CA GLN A 197 27.56 21.05 2.06
C GLN A 197 27.19 19.58 2.05
N SER A 198 27.34 18.90 3.17
CA SER A 198 27.12 17.46 3.31
C SER A 198 25.66 17.17 3.66
N THR A 199 25.10 16.09 3.11
CA THR A 199 23.72 15.66 3.34
C THR A 199 23.68 14.21 3.82
N GLU A 200 22.84 13.91 4.81
CA GLU A 200 22.61 12.55 5.28
C GLU A 200 21.12 12.16 5.22
N PRO A 201 20.79 10.91 4.82
CA PRO A 201 19.41 10.45 4.80
C PRO A 201 18.92 10.12 6.21
N LEU A 202 17.78 10.71 6.59
CA LEU A 202 17.05 10.35 7.80
C LEU A 202 16.16 9.12 7.54
N THR A 203 15.67 8.48 8.61
CA THR A 203 14.79 7.30 8.49
C THR A 203 13.58 7.57 7.60
N TYR A 204 12.98 8.76 7.69
CA TYR A 204 11.86 9.19 6.85
C TYR A 204 12.19 9.22 5.36
N GLY A 205 13.38 9.70 4.98
CA GLY A 205 13.83 9.71 3.58
C GLY A 205 14.02 8.30 3.04
N ARG A 206 14.56 7.41 3.87
CA ARG A 206 14.69 5.97 3.56
C ARG A 206 13.32 5.30 3.38
N ILE A 207 12.34 5.60 4.24
CA ILE A 207 10.96 5.12 4.11
C ILE A 207 10.35 5.62 2.80
N ALA A 208 10.47 6.91 2.47
CA ALA A 208 9.95 7.47 1.21
C ALA A 208 10.54 6.75 -0.01
N SER A 209 11.87 6.58 -0.03
CA SER A 209 12.59 5.90 -1.10
C SER A 209 12.18 4.43 -1.23
N TYR A 210 12.13 3.70 -0.11
CA TYR A 210 11.81 2.27 -0.09
C TYR A 210 10.40 1.96 -0.59
N TYR A 211 9.40 2.76 -0.20
CA TYR A 211 8.00 2.57 -0.61
C TYR A 211 7.62 3.34 -1.89
N TYR A 212 8.56 4.07 -2.48
CA TYR A 212 8.35 4.89 -3.67
C TYR A 212 7.21 5.91 -3.47
N LEU A 213 7.28 6.62 -2.33
CA LEU A 213 6.32 7.64 -1.94
C LEU A 213 6.93 9.03 -2.08
N LYS A 214 6.07 10.00 -2.37
CA LYS A 214 6.43 11.41 -2.42
C LYS A 214 6.82 11.91 -1.03
N HIS A 215 7.83 12.76 -0.96
CA HIS A 215 8.32 13.29 0.32
C HIS A 215 7.24 14.07 1.10
N GLN A 216 6.27 14.69 0.41
CA GLN A 216 5.12 15.37 1.02
C GLN A 216 4.19 14.41 1.78
N THR A 217 4.04 13.17 1.30
CA THR A 217 3.28 12.13 2.00
C THR A 217 3.96 11.79 3.32
N ILE A 218 5.28 11.65 3.33
CA ILE A 218 6.05 11.36 4.55
C ILE A 218 6.00 12.55 5.53
N ARG A 219 6.08 13.79 5.03
CA ARG A 219 5.84 15.00 5.84
C ARG A 219 4.48 14.93 6.54
N THR A 220 3.42 14.60 5.78
CA THR A 220 2.06 14.45 6.32
C THR A 220 2.00 13.37 7.41
N PHE A 221 2.72 12.25 7.24
CA PHE A 221 2.78 11.20 8.26
C PHE A 221 3.49 11.67 9.52
N LYS A 222 4.65 12.33 9.40
CA LYS A 222 5.37 12.88 10.55
C LYS A 222 4.53 13.93 11.29
N GLU A 223 3.80 14.76 10.56
CA GLU A 223 3.02 15.85 11.14
C GLU A 223 1.68 15.42 11.72
N ARG A 224 1.05 14.36 11.20
CA ARG A 224 -0.32 13.96 11.61
C ARG A 224 -0.41 12.66 12.41
N LEU A 225 0.50 11.70 12.21
CA LEU A 225 0.50 10.49 13.03
C LEU A 225 0.83 10.83 14.49
N ARG A 226 0.21 10.13 15.43
CA ARG A 226 0.42 10.28 16.88
C ARG A 226 0.53 8.91 17.53
N ALA A 227 0.96 8.88 18.79
CA ALA A 227 1.02 7.66 19.60
C ALA A 227 -0.30 6.89 19.64
N GLU A 228 -1.42 7.63 19.65
CA GLU A 228 -2.77 7.09 19.62
C GLU A 228 -3.59 7.83 18.58
N LEU A 229 -4.00 7.10 17.55
CA LEU A 229 -4.99 7.56 16.58
C LEU A 229 -6.07 6.52 16.38
N PRO A 230 -7.35 6.92 16.44
CA PRO A 230 -8.44 6.01 16.10
C PRO A 230 -8.42 5.69 14.60
N ILE A 231 -8.99 4.54 14.25
CA ILE A 231 -8.95 4.00 12.88
C ILE A 231 -9.51 4.96 11.81
N HIS A 232 -10.49 5.79 12.15
CA HIS A 232 -11.08 6.77 11.22
C HIS A 232 -10.14 7.94 10.91
N GLU A 233 -9.34 8.38 11.90
CA GLU A 233 -8.30 9.40 11.69
C GLU A 233 -7.13 8.81 10.87
N LEU A 234 -6.75 7.55 11.14
CA LEU A 234 -5.76 6.86 10.31
C LEU A 234 -6.22 6.71 8.85
N LEU A 235 -7.50 6.44 8.63
CA LEU A 235 -8.08 6.44 7.29
C LEU A 235 -7.98 7.82 6.63
N SER A 236 -8.21 8.91 7.36
CA SER A 236 -8.00 10.27 6.84
C SER A 236 -6.53 10.52 6.48
N VAL A 237 -5.58 10.15 7.34
CA VAL A 237 -4.15 10.29 7.06
C VAL A 237 -3.74 9.50 5.82
N LEU A 238 -4.25 8.27 5.65
CA LEU A 238 -4.05 7.47 4.45
C LEU A 238 -4.59 8.17 3.19
N THR A 239 -5.81 8.71 3.25
CA THR A 239 -6.49 9.28 2.06
C THR A 239 -5.92 10.62 1.64
N ASP A 240 -5.27 11.34 2.56
CA ASP A 240 -4.63 12.63 2.32
C ASP A 240 -3.18 12.49 1.78
N ALA A 241 -2.71 11.26 1.53
CA ALA A 241 -1.43 11.01 0.86
C ALA A 241 -1.39 11.60 -0.56
N GLU A 242 -0.25 12.16 -0.95
CA GLU A 242 -0.05 12.88 -2.22
C GLU A 242 -0.13 11.95 -3.45
N GLU A 243 0.03 10.63 -3.25
CA GLU A 243 -0.20 9.61 -4.28
C GLU A 243 -1.65 9.61 -4.77
N TYR A 244 -2.59 10.04 -3.93
CA TYR A 244 -4.01 10.15 -4.29
C TYR A 244 -4.39 11.51 -4.88
N ALA A 245 -3.49 12.50 -4.87
CA ALA A 245 -3.77 13.81 -5.43
C ALA A 245 -4.09 13.74 -6.94
N GLU A 246 -3.66 12.68 -7.63
CA GLU A 246 -3.90 12.44 -9.07
C GLU A 246 -5.15 11.61 -9.37
N LEU A 247 -5.90 11.16 -8.36
CA LEU A 247 -7.15 10.44 -8.60
C LEU A 247 -8.13 11.35 -9.38
N PRO A 248 -8.69 10.89 -10.52
CA PRO A 248 -9.53 11.73 -11.36
C PRO A 248 -10.84 12.07 -10.65
N VAL A 249 -11.21 13.35 -10.67
CA VAL A 249 -12.54 13.83 -10.31
C VAL A 249 -13.19 14.39 -11.56
N ARG A 250 -14.11 13.64 -12.16
CA ARG A 250 -14.72 13.97 -13.46
C ARG A 250 -15.83 15.00 -13.31
N HIS A 251 -16.28 15.55 -14.43
CA HIS A 251 -17.36 16.53 -14.43
C HIS A 251 -18.64 15.96 -13.78
N ASN A 252 -19.24 16.73 -12.87
CA ASN A 252 -20.42 16.38 -12.05
C ASN A 252 -20.19 15.24 -11.02
N GLU A 253 -18.96 14.76 -10.82
CA GLU A 253 -18.68 13.78 -9.77
C GLU A 253 -18.74 14.40 -8.36
N ASP A 254 -18.68 15.72 -8.22
CA ASP A 254 -18.92 16.41 -6.94
C ASP A 254 -20.32 16.13 -6.39
N GLN A 255 -21.33 16.12 -7.26
CA GLN A 255 -22.71 15.77 -6.88
C GLN A 255 -22.83 14.28 -6.54
N LEU A 256 -22.17 13.40 -7.31
CA LEU A 256 -22.16 11.96 -7.05
C LEU A 256 -21.42 11.63 -5.74
N ASN A 257 -20.32 12.32 -5.45
CA ASN A 257 -19.57 12.22 -4.20
C ASN A 257 -20.42 12.68 -3.01
N SER A 258 -21.18 13.78 -3.17
CA SER A 258 -22.13 14.23 -2.16
C SER A 258 -23.21 13.20 -1.85
N GLN A 259 -23.81 12.59 -2.89
CA GLN A 259 -24.83 11.54 -2.73
C GLN A 259 -24.25 10.27 -2.09
N LEU A 260 -23.04 9.86 -2.51
CA LEU A 260 -22.35 8.70 -1.95
C LEU A 260 -22.02 8.94 -0.47
N ALA A 261 -21.54 10.12 -0.10
CA ALA A 261 -21.22 10.47 1.28
C ALA A 261 -22.40 10.32 2.25
N GLN A 262 -23.63 10.59 1.80
CA GLN A 262 -24.84 10.42 2.63
C GLN A 262 -25.13 8.97 3.00
N GLN A 263 -24.58 8.01 2.24
CA GLN A 263 -24.79 6.57 2.45
C GLN A 263 -23.66 5.91 3.26
N LEU A 264 -22.60 6.66 3.58
CA LEU A 264 -21.41 6.14 4.22
C LEU A 264 -21.33 6.58 5.70
N PRO A 265 -20.70 5.75 6.57
CA PRO A 265 -20.73 5.97 8.01
C PRO A 265 -19.88 7.16 8.47
N LEU A 266 -18.74 7.44 7.83
CA LEU A 266 -17.84 8.53 8.23
C LEU A 266 -18.12 9.78 7.41
N GLN A 267 -18.37 10.88 8.11
CA GLN A 267 -18.60 12.18 7.51
C GLN A 267 -17.30 12.75 6.92
N VAL A 268 -17.41 13.32 5.73
CA VAL A 268 -16.32 14.05 5.06
C VAL A 268 -16.68 15.52 4.93
N ASN A 269 -15.69 16.39 4.69
CA ASN A 269 -15.92 17.82 4.51
C ASN A 269 -16.85 18.07 3.29
N PRO A 270 -18.05 18.67 3.47
CA PRO A 270 -18.97 18.92 2.37
C PRO A 270 -18.45 19.89 1.30
N HIS A 271 -17.41 20.67 1.61
CA HIS A 271 -16.81 21.63 0.70
C HIS A 271 -15.67 21.05 -0.15
N SER A 272 -15.35 19.76 0.01
CA SER A 272 -14.24 19.11 -0.70
C SER A 272 -14.68 17.95 -1.58
N TYR A 273 -15.96 17.87 -1.98
CA TYR A 273 -16.44 16.79 -2.85
C TYR A 273 -15.80 16.78 -4.25
N ASP A 274 -15.15 17.86 -4.65
CA ASP A 274 -14.36 17.97 -5.87
C ASP A 274 -12.88 17.56 -5.66
N SER A 275 -12.47 17.26 -4.43
CA SER A 275 -11.11 16.85 -4.09
C SER A 275 -10.88 15.37 -4.35
N ALA A 276 -9.73 15.05 -4.96
CA ALA A 276 -9.26 13.69 -5.16
C ALA A 276 -9.16 12.90 -3.84
N HIS A 277 -8.66 13.53 -2.77
CA HIS A 277 -8.53 12.91 -1.44
C HIS A 277 -9.89 12.56 -0.82
N THR A 278 -10.88 13.46 -0.96
CA THR A 278 -12.24 13.19 -0.48
C THR A 278 -12.87 12.03 -1.25
N LYS A 279 -12.69 11.99 -2.57
CA LYS A 279 -13.13 10.85 -3.38
C LYS A 279 -12.46 9.55 -2.93
N THR A 280 -11.14 9.52 -2.74
CA THR A 280 -10.41 8.36 -2.20
C THR A 280 -11.00 7.88 -0.88
N HIS A 281 -11.29 8.82 0.03
CA HIS A 281 -11.88 8.51 1.32
C HIS A 281 -13.26 7.86 1.19
N LEU A 282 -14.13 8.39 0.34
CA LEU A 282 -15.44 7.79 0.03
C LEU A 282 -15.32 6.42 -0.62
N LEU A 283 -14.36 6.22 -1.54
CA LEU A 283 -14.14 4.93 -2.20
C LEU A 283 -13.68 3.84 -1.22
N LEU A 284 -12.79 4.17 -0.27
CA LEU A 284 -12.37 3.22 0.76
C LEU A 284 -13.53 2.87 1.71
N GLN A 285 -14.32 3.86 2.12
CA GLN A 285 -15.53 3.59 2.92
C GLN A 285 -16.54 2.71 2.17
N ALA A 286 -16.78 3.00 0.90
CA ALA A 286 -17.67 2.21 0.05
C ALA A 286 -17.15 0.78 -0.14
N HIS A 287 -15.82 0.61 -0.25
CA HIS A 287 -15.17 -0.69 -0.29
C HIS A 287 -15.40 -1.49 1.00
N PHE A 288 -15.22 -0.89 2.18
CA PHE A 288 -15.45 -1.57 3.46
C PHE A 288 -16.93 -1.90 3.72
N GLY A 289 -17.83 -0.98 3.35
CA GLY A 289 -19.27 -1.13 3.55
C GLY A 289 -20.00 -1.89 2.44
N HIS A 290 -19.28 -2.31 1.39
CA HIS A 290 -19.86 -2.88 0.17
C HIS A 290 -20.97 -2.00 -0.44
N ALA A 291 -20.82 -0.67 -0.37
CA ALA A 291 -21.81 0.27 -0.88
C ALA A 291 -21.90 0.20 -2.41
N GLN A 292 -23.08 0.49 -2.95
CA GLN A 292 -23.28 0.53 -4.40
C GLN A 292 -22.57 1.75 -4.98
N LEU A 293 -21.62 1.53 -5.89
CA LEU A 293 -20.91 2.60 -6.57
C LEU A 293 -21.79 3.26 -7.65
N PRO A 294 -21.69 4.59 -7.86
CA PRO A 294 -22.55 5.31 -8.81
C PRO A 294 -22.43 4.82 -10.26
N CYS A 295 -21.22 4.49 -10.70
CA CYS A 295 -20.96 4.05 -12.07
C CYS A 295 -19.68 3.18 -12.16
N SER A 296 -19.41 2.62 -13.34
CA SER A 296 -18.24 1.77 -13.60
C SER A 296 -16.90 2.48 -13.38
N ASP A 297 -16.87 3.80 -13.54
CA ASP A 297 -15.63 4.57 -13.37
C ASP A 297 -15.17 4.56 -11.91
N TYR A 298 -16.09 4.67 -10.95
CA TYR A 298 -15.80 4.54 -9.52
C TYR A 298 -15.22 3.15 -9.19
N THR A 299 -15.64 2.10 -9.90
CA THR A 299 -15.07 0.75 -9.71
C THR A 299 -13.61 0.72 -10.18
N THR A 300 -13.30 1.39 -11.28
CA THR A 300 -11.91 1.50 -11.78
C THR A 300 -11.07 2.32 -10.83
N ASP A 301 -11.59 3.47 -10.39
CA ASP A 301 -10.91 4.37 -9.45
C ASP A 301 -10.65 3.66 -8.10
N THR A 302 -11.59 2.85 -7.61
CA THR A 302 -11.41 2.04 -6.39
C THR A 302 -10.23 1.09 -6.53
N LYS A 303 -10.06 0.43 -7.68
CA LYS A 303 -8.90 -0.45 -7.90
C LYS A 303 -7.59 0.33 -7.85
N THR A 304 -7.53 1.51 -8.46
CA THR A 304 -6.35 2.40 -8.40
C THR A 304 -6.04 2.85 -6.97
N VAL A 305 -7.08 3.11 -6.16
CA VAL A 305 -6.91 3.43 -4.74
C VAL A 305 -6.33 2.24 -3.97
N LEU A 306 -6.95 1.06 -4.09
CA LEU A 306 -6.52 -0.16 -3.40
C LEU A 306 -5.09 -0.60 -3.81
N ASP A 307 -4.71 -0.37 -5.06
CA ASP A 307 -3.38 -0.68 -5.58
C ASP A 307 -2.25 0.10 -4.88
N ASN A 308 -2.53 1.32 -4.44
CA ASN A 308 -1.58 2.17 -3.72
C ASN A 308 -1.67 2.01 -2.21
N ALA A 309 -2.84 1.64 -1.67
CA ALA A 309 -3.10 1.66 -0.24
C ALA A 309 -2.12 0.82 0.59
N ILE A 310 -1.72 -0.37 0.11
CA ILE A 310 -0.84 -1.28 0.87
C ILE A 310 0.54 -0.66 1.12
N ARG A 311 1.20 -0.11 0.08
CA ARG A 311 2.53 0.50 0.25
C ARG A 311 2.48 1.74 1.14
N ILE A 312 1.39 2.51 1.07
CA ILE A 312 1.18 3.69 1.89
C ILE A 312 0.99 3.30 3.36
N CYS A 313 0.14 2.31 3.65
CA CYS A 313 -0.04 1.79 5.02
C CYS A 313 1.26 1.18 5.58
N GLN A 314 2.05 0.50 4.76
CA GLN A 314 3.34 -0.03 5.20
C GLN A 314 4.33 1.07 5.58
N ALA A 315 4.37 2.17 4.83
CA ALA A 315 5.14 3.35 5.20
C ALA A 315 4.63 4.01 6.49
N MET A 316 3.30 4.12 6.67
CA MET A 316 2.71 4.60 7.94
C MET A 316 3.15 3.73 9.12
N LEU A 317 3.18 2.40 8.94
CA LEU A 317 3.62 1.46 9.98
C LEU A 317 5.09 1.66 10.33
N ASP A 318 5.97 1.87 9.34
CA ASP A 318 7.39 2.14 9.60
C ASP A 318 7.63 3.50 10.27
N VAL A 319 6.83 4.51 9.95
CA VAL A 319 6.85 5.80 10.66
C VAL A 319 6.42 5.61 12.12
N ALA A 320 5.31 4.89 12.36
CA ALA A 320 4.86 4.59 13.71
C ALA A 320 5.89 3.75 14.49
N ALA A 321 6.58 2.85 13.80
CA ALA A 321 7.61 2.01 14.41
C ALA A 321 8.87 2.79 14.77
N ASN A 322 9.31 3.71 13.91
CA ASN A 322 10.43 4.61 14.20
C ASN A 322 10.15 5.48 15.44
N GLU A 323 8.90 5.83 15.70
CA GLU A 323 8.49 6.64 16.86
C GLU A 323 8.11 5.79 18.11
N GLY A 324 8.13 4.46 18.01
CA GLY A 324 7.80 3.57 19.13
C GLY A 324 6.30 3.52 19.47
N TRP A 325 5.39 3.79 18.53
CA TRP A 325 3.95 3.91 18.81
C TRP A 325 3.18 2.59 18.64
N LEU A 326 2.98 1.85 19.73
CA LEU A 326 2.34 0.53 19.69
C LEU A 326 0.88 0.57 19.20
N VAL A 327 0.06 1.46 19.78
CA VAL A 327 -1.39 1.51 19.50
C VAL A 327 -1.64 1.87 18.03
N THR A 328 -0.91 2.87 17.52
CA THR A 328 -0.98 3.27 16.12
C THR A 328 -0.46 2.17 15.18
N ALA A 329 0.63 1.47 15.53
CA ALA A 329 1.14 0.35 14.72
C ALA A 329 0.10 -0.77 14.58
N ILE A 330 -0.52 -1.22 15.68
CA ILE A 330 -1.59 -2.24 15.67
C ILE A 330 -2.79 -1.74 14.85
N SER A 331 -3.18 -0.47 15.02
CA SER A 331 -4.31 0.11 14.29
C SER A 331 -4.05 0.20 12.79
N ILE A 332 -2.80 0.43 12.36
CA ILE A 332 -2.41 0.39 10.94
C ILE A 332 -2.46 -1.05 10.41
N CYS A 333 -2.03 -2.06 11.18
CA CYS A 333 -2.19 -3.46 10.80
C CYS A 333 -3.67 -3.82 10.59
N ASN A 334 -4.56 -3.38 11.49
CA ASN A 334 -6.01 -3.54 11.33
C ASN A 334 -6.53 -2.84 10.06
N LEU A 335 -6.04 -1.63 9.75
CA LEU A 335 -6.41 -0.92 8.53
C LEU A 335 -6.01 -1.70 7.27
N VAL A 336 -4.83 -2.31 7.26
CA VAL A 336 -4.39 -3.19 6.15
C VAL A 336 -5.34 -4.37 5.97
N GLN A 337 -5.74 -5.04 7.05
CA GLN A 337 -6.69 -6.14 7.00
C GLN A 337 -8.06 -5.69 6.47
N MET A 338 -8.56 -4.52 6.89
CA MET A 338 -9.80 -3.91 6.38
C MET A 338 -9.73 -3.66 4.86
N ILE A 339 -8.60 -3.14 4.36
CA ILE A 339 -8.34 -2.88 2.93
C ILE A 339 -8.34 -4.18 2.13
N VAL A 340 -7.66 -5.23 2.61
CA VAL A 340 -7.54 -6.49 1.89
C VAL A 340 -8.86 -7.26 1.88
N GLN A 341 -9.56 -7.34 3.00
CA GLN A 341 -10.85 -8.06 3.08
C GLN A 341 -12.03 -7.25 2.54
N GLY A 342 -11.92 -5.92 2.49
CA GLY A 342 -13.03 -5.03 2.13
C GLY A 342 -14.14 -5.04 3.18
N ARG A 343 -13.77 -4.94 4.46
CA ARG A 343 -14.70 -4.99 5.60
C ARG A 343 -14.30 -4.00 6.68
N TRP A 344 -15.25 -3.62 7.51
CA TRP A 344 -14.96 -2.80 8.69
C TRP A 344 -14.39 -3.66 9.82
N LEU A 345 -13.57 -3.07 10.68
CA LEU A 345 -12.97 -3.77 11.84
C LEU A 345 -14.03 -4.31 12.82
N HIS A 346 -15.17 -3.63 12.94
CA HIS A 346 -16.24 -4.03 13.86
C HIS A 346 -17.19 -5.08 13.26
N ASP A 347 -17.01 -5.47 12.00
CA ASP A 347 -17.77 -6.55 11.38
C ASP A 347 -17.33 -7.90 11.96
N SER A 348 -18.25 -8.87 12.03
CA SER A 348 -17.89 -10.24 12.41
C SER A 348 -16.94 -10.85 11.38
N SER A 349 -15.85 -11.46 11.83
CA SER A 349 -14.89 -12.16 10.96
C SER A 349 -15.53 -13.29 10.15
N LEU A 350 -16.66 -13.85 10.61
CA LEU A 350 -17.45 -14.84 9.87
C LEU A 350 -18.00 -14.32 8.53
N LEU A 351 -18.17 -13.00 8.37
CA LEU A 351 -18.62 -12.37 7.13
C LEU A 351 -17.57 -12.35 6.01
N THR A 352 -16.35 -12.81 6.30
CA THR A 352 -15.32 -13.07 5.29
C THR A 352 -15.62 -14.35 4.51
N LEU A 353 -16.40 -15.27 5.08
CA LEU A 353 -16.77 -16.52 4.40
C LEU A 353 -17.66 -16.24 3.18
N PRO A 354 -17.39 -16.86 2.02
CA PRO A 354 -18.25 -16.76 0.85
C PRO A 354 -19.70 -17.11 1.17
N HIS A 355 -20.65 -16.33 0.63
CA HIS A 355 -22.10 -16.50 0.81
C HIS A 355 -22.62 -16.30 2.24
N VAL A 356 -21.76 -15.99 3.21
CA VAL A 356 -22.19 -15.65 4.57
C VAL A 356 -22.50 -14.15 4.64
N GLU A 357 -23.73 -13.83 5.01
CA GLU A 357 -24.25 -12.47 5.12
C GLU A 357 -24.71 -12.20 6.55
N GLN A 358 -25.04 -10.93 6.87
CA GLN A 358 -25.44 -10.51 8.22
C GLN A 358 -26.56 -11.37 8.81
N GLN A 359 -27.52 -11.79 7.97
CA GLN A 359 -28.65 -12.64 8.37
C GLN A 359 -28.24 -14.06 8.76
N HIS A 360 -27.11 -14.56 8.26
CA HIS A 360 -26.59 -15.91 8.51
C HIS A 360 -25.86 -16.01 9.86
N LEU A 361 -25.44 -14.90 10.47
CA LEU A 361 -24.68 -14.89 11.73
C LEU A 361 -25.45 -15.57 12.89
N GLY A 362 -26.78 -15.54 12.87
CA GLY A 362 -27.60 -16.21 13.86
C GLY A 362 -27.48 -17.75 13.86
N LEU A 363 -26.96 -18.34 12.78
CA LEU A 363 -26.74 -19.78 12.66
C LEU A 363 -25.61 -20.26 13.60
N PHE A 364 -24.56 -19.46 13.75
CA PHE A 364 -23.36 -19.79 14.53
C PHE A 364 -23.54 -19.58 16.03
N ARG A 365 -24.58 -18.84 16.45
CA ARG A 365 -24.92 -18.62 17.87
C ARG A 365 -25.66 -19.79 18.52
N LYS A 366 -26.30 -20.66 17.73
CA LYS A 366 -27.03 -21.83 18.24
C LYS A 366 -26.12 -23.04 18.15
N GLY A 367 -25.40 -23.35 19.23
CA GLY A 367 -24.52 -24.51 19.30
C GLY A 367 -25.23 -25.80 18.88
N GLN A 368 -24.98 -26.25 17.65
CA GLN A 368 -25.30 -27.61 17.20
C GLN A 368 -23.96 -28.28 16.91
N GLY A 369 -23.52 -29.17 17.81
CA GLY A 369 -22.26 -29.88 17.66
C GLY A 369 -21.41 -30.12 18.91
N GLY A 370 -21.94 -30.00 20.12
CA GLY A 370 -21.23 -30.41 21.36
C GLY A 370 -20.40 -29.32 22.04
N LEU A 371 -20.23 -28.15 21.44
CA LEU A 371 -19.76 -26.93 22.12
C LEU A 371 -20.98 -26.11 22.60
N ASN A 372 -21.07 -25.87 23.91
CA ASN A 372 -22.15 -25.11 24.54
C ASN A 372 -21.98 -23.58 24.40
N GLU A 373 -20.92 -23.11 23.73
CA GLU A 373 -20.58 -21.69 23.60
C GLU A 373 -20.90 -21.17 22.20
N PRO A 374 -21.38 -19.91 22.07
CA PRO A 374 -21.66 -19.30 20.78
C PRO A 374 -20.37 -19.07 19.98
N ILE A 375 -20.41 -19.35 18.68
CA ILE A 375 -19.30 -19.06 17.77
C ILE A 375 -19.42 -17.59 17.34
N GLU A 376 -18.45 -16.76 17.74
CA GLU A 376 -18.45 -15.32 17.46
C GLU A 376 -17.48 -14.92 16.32
N GLY A 377 -16.42 -15.71 16.11
CA GLY A 377 -15.41 -15.47 15.08
C GLY A 377 -14.91 -16.74 14.35
N LEU A 378 -13.98 -16.52 13.43
CA LEU A 378 -13.33 -17.58 12.66
C LEU A 378 -12.55 -18.58 13.52
N PRO A 379 -11.76 -18.17 14.55
CA PRO A 379 -11.01 -19.13 15.37
C PRO A 379 -11.92 -20.14 16.07
N GLU A 380 -13.03 -19.69 16.67
CA GLU A 380 -13.99 -20.56 17.33
C GLU A 380 -14.68 -21.49 16.32
N LEU A 381 -14.98 -21.00 15.11
CA LEU A 381 -15.56 -21.82 14.05
C LEU A 381 -14.60 -22.91 13.56
N ILE A 382 -13.32 -22.55 13.36
CA ILE A 382 -12.26 -23.49 12.96
C ILE A 382 -12.12 -24.58 14.03
N ALA A 383 -12.06 -24.19 15.31
CA ALA A 383 -11.96 -25.12 16.43
C ALA A 383 -13.20 -26.03 16.53
N ALA A 384 -14.40 -25.48 16.37
CA ALA A 384 -15.64 -26.25 16.41
C ALA A 384 -15.76 -27.27 15.27
N CYS A 385 -15.30 -26.91 14.07
CA CYS A 385 -15.33 -27.82 12.93
C CYS A 385 -14.24 -28.90 13.00
N ASN A 386 -13.08 -28.57 13.60
CA ASN A 386 -11.93 -29.48 13.74
C ASN A 386 -11.59 -30.26 12.45
N GLY A 387 -11.60 -29.56 11.31
CA GLY A 387 -11.34 -30.15 9.99
C GLY A 387 -12.45 -31.02 9.40
N ASN A 388 -13.63 -31.08 10.04
CA ASN A 388 -14.77 -31.90 9.57
C ASN A 388 -15.86 -31.05 8.89
N GLU A 389 -16.00 -31.22 7.58
CA GLU A 389 -17.00 -30.52 6.74
C GLU A 389 -18.44 -30.79 7.16
N SER A 390 -18.72 -31.98 7.68
CA SER A 390 -20.09 -32.36 8.06
C SER A 390 -20.63 -31.51 9.21
N VAL A 391 -19.75 -31.07 10.12
CA VAL A 391 -20.11 -30.20 11.25
C VAL A 391 -20.49 -28.81 10.73
N PHE A 392 -19.64 -28.21 9.89
CA PHE A 392 -19.95 -26.94 9.24
C PHE A 392 -21.23 -27.01 8.42
N SER A 393 -21.36 -28.06 7.59
CA SER A 393 -22.54 -28.27 6.75
C SER A 393 -23.81 -28.38 7.59
N ALA A 394 -23.79 -29.09 8.71
CA ALA A 394 -24.94 -29.18 9.61
C ALA A 394 -25.37 -27.82 10.18
N MET A 395 -24.41 -26.93 10.49
CA MET A 395 -24.70 -25.57 10.99
C MET A 395 -25.41 -24.71 9.93
N VAL A 396 -25.01 -24.81 8.66
CA VAL A 396 -25.48 -23.90 7.61
C VAL A 396 -26.51 -24.48 6.64
N ALA A 397 -26.75 -25.80 6.65
CA ALA A 397 -27.58 -26.51 5.68
C ALA A 397 -29.03 -25.98 5.54
N ARG A 398 -29.54 -25.27 6.55
CA ARG A 398 -30.90 -24.71 6.52
C ARG A 398 -31.03 -23.46 5.64
N GLN A 399 -29.93 -22.76 5.37
CA GLN A 399 -29.95 -21.48 4.65
C GLN A 399 -29.01 -21.42 3.45
N LEU A 400 -27.95 -22.24 3.43
CA LEU A 400 -26.99 -22.28 2.33
C LEU A 400 -27.19 -23.53 1.47
N HIS A 401 -27.16 -23.34 0.14
CA HIS A 401 -27.22 -24.44 -0.82
C HIS A 401 -25.92 -25.29 -0.74
N PRO A 402 -25.94 -26.61 -0.99
CA PRO A 402 -24.75 -27.46 -0.89
C PRO A 402 -23.52 -26.96 -1.65
N SER A 403 -23.70 -26.36 -2.82
CA SER A 403 -22.59 -25.75 -3.59
C SER A 403 -21.99 -24.51 -2.90
N GLN A 404 -22.81 -23.69 -2.25
CA GLN A 404 -22.36 -22.53 -1.48
C GLN A 404 -21.67 -22.97 -0.20
N THR A 405 -22.22 -23.98 0.48
CA THR A 405 -21.61 -24.61 1.66
C THR A 405 -20.23 -25.17 1.34
N ALA A 406 -20.08 -25.89 0.22
CA ALA A 406 -18.79 -26.42 -0.21
C ALA A 406 -17.77 -25.29 -0.51
N GLN A 407 -18.21 -24.19 -1.11
CA GLN A 407 -17.34 -23.02 -1.34
C GLN A 407 -16.93 -22.33 -0.05
N ALA A 408 -17.86 -22.13 0.89
CA ALA A 408 -17.56 -21.55 2.20
C ALA A 408 -16.64 -22.45 3.04
N TRP A 409 -16.87 -23.77 3.00
CA TRP A 409 -15.99 -24.75 3.63
C TRP A 409 -14.60 -24.78 3.00
N SER A 410 -14.52 -24.72 1.66
CA SER A 410 -13.25 -24.59 0.96
C SER A 410 -12.51 -23.31 1.38
N PHE A 411 -13.20 -22.20 1.64
CA PHE A 411 -12.56 -21.00 2.18
C PHE A 411 -12.05 -21.25 3.61
N LEU A 412 -12.91 -21.71 4.50
CA LEU A 412 -12.63 -21.94 5.92
C LEU A 412 -11.44 -22.90 6.13
N SER A 413 -11.41 -24.01 5.40
CA SER A 413 -10.37 -25.05 5.52
C SER A 413 -8.97 -24.59 5.09
N HIS A 414 -8.89 -23.56 4.24
CA HIS A 414 -7.62 -22.99 3.76
C HIS A 414 -7.16 -21.78 4.59
N LEU A 415 -8.00 -21.24 5.48
CA LEU A 415 -7.60 -20.14 6.37
C LEU A 415 -6.41 -20.55 7.25
N PRO A 416 -5.38 -19.71 7.42
CA PRO A 416 -4.16 -20.11 8.09
C PRO A 416 -4.40 -20.45 9.56
N VAL A 417 -3.98 -21.66 9.96
CA VAL A 417 -3.88 -22.07 11.36
C VAL A 417 -2.40 -22.18 11.71
N LEU A 418 -1.91 -21.21 12.49
CA LEU A 418 -0.52 -21.12 12.89
C LEU A 418 -0.32 -21.55 14.33
N GLU A 419 0.69 -22.38 14.55
CA GLU A 419 1.29 -22.67 15.84
C GLU A 419 2.51 -21.77 16.04
N VAL A 420 2.64 -21.23 17.25
CA VAL A 420 3.70 -20.30 17.63
C VAL A 420 4.49 -20.88 18.79
N GLU A 421 5.80 -21.02 18.59
CA GLU A 421 6.76 -21.35 19.64
C GLU A 421 7.69 -20.16 19.84
N MET A 422 8.06 -19.88 21.09
CA MET A 422 8.91 -18.74 21.43
C MET A 422 10.08 -19.19 22.30
N SER A 423 11.26 -18.63 22.03
CA SER A 423 12.42 -18.72 22.91
C SER A 423 13.12 -17.36 23.02
N MET A 424 13.77 -17.12 24.14
CA MET A 424 14.60 -15.93 24.36
C MET A 424 16.06 -16.32 24.21
N LYS A 425 16.77 -15.65 23.32
CA LYS A 425 18.23 -15.74 23.22
C LYS A 425 18.85 -14.53 23.90
N GLY A 426 19.81 -14.78 24.78
CA GLY A 426 20.53 -13.72 25.48
C GLY A 426 21.66 -14.26 26.34
N TRP A 427 22.32 -13.37 27.06
CA TRP A 427 23.30 -13.74 28.06
C TRP A 427 22.61 -14.10 29.38
N TRP A 428 23.06 -15.18 30.01
CA TRP A 428 22.56 -15.65 31.30
C TRP A 428 23.74 -15.92 32.24
N GLU A 429 23.69 -15.38 33.46
CA GLU A 429 24.80 -15.52 34.44
C GLU A 429 25.14 -16.99 34.76
N GLU A 430 24.13 -17.87 34.74
CA GLU A 430 24.31 -19.30 35.02
C GLU A 430 25.03 -20.06 33.90
N SER A 431 25.04 -19.53 32.67
CA SER A 431 25.51 -20.26 31.48
C SER A 431 26.87 -19.79 30.96
N GLN A 432 27.35 -18.59 31.35
CA GLN A 432 28.57 -17.95 30.83
C GLN A 432 28.70 -17.91 29.29
N GLU A 433 27.60 -18.15 28.56
CA GLU A 433 27.48 -18.15 27.11
C GLU A 433 26.06 -17.68 26.72
N GLN A 434 25.89 -17.24 25.46
CA GLN A 434 24.57 -16.96 24.91
C GLN A 434 23.79 -18.26 24.71
N THR A 435 22.77 -18.51 25.53
CA THR A 435 21.92 -19.69 25.40
C THR A 435 20.47 -19.30 25.10
N GLU A 436 19.71 -20.22 24.52
CA GLU A 436 18.28 -20.03 24.26
C GLU A 436 17.46 -20.65 25.39
N ARG A 437 16.54 -19.86 25.97
CA ARG A 437 15.59 -20.32 26.98
C ARG A 437 14.17 -20.32 26.41
N PRO A 438 13.44 -21.45 26.41
CA PRO A 438 12.08 -21.48 25.89
C PRO A 438 11.14 -20.62 26.73
N ILE A 439 10.22 -19.93 26.07
CA ILE A 439 9.17 -19.14 26.70
C ILE A 439 7.87 -19.94 26.58
N PRO A 440 7.15 -20.19 27.68
CA PRO A 440 5.89 -20.93 27.62
C PRO A 440 4.90 -20.25 26.68
N ALA A 441 4.40 -20.97 25.68
CA ALA A 441 3.28 -20.50 24.87
C ALA A 441 2.00 -20.40 25.74
N ALA A 442 1.15 -19.42 25.45
CA ALA A 442 -0.08 -19.17 26.20
C ALA A 442 -0.93 -20.46 26.33
N GLY A 443 -1.28 -20.86 27.56
CA GLY A 443 -2.05 -22.08 27.86
C GLY A 443 -1.45 -22.98 28.95
N ALA A 444 -0.16 -22.83 29.28
CA ALA A 444 0.48 -23.54 30.38
C ALA A 444 0.38 -22.74 31.70
N ASN A 445 -0.61 -23.04 32.55
CA ASN A 445 -0.71 -22.64 33.98
C ASN A 445 0.08 -21.37 34.39
N LEU A 446 -0.37 -20.20 33.94
CA LEU A 446 0.19 -18.83 34.17
C LEU A 446 0.28 -18.36 35.64
N ARG A 447 0.03 -19.24 36.62
CA ARG A 447 -0.02 -18.91 38.06
C ARG A 447 1.21 -19.38 38.86
N LYS A 448 2.23 -19.94 38.23
CA LYS A 448 3.48 -20.32 38.93
C LYS A 448 4.55 -19.26 38.71
N GLU A 449 5.25 -18.87 39.78
CA GLU A 449 6.41 -17.96 39.70
C GLU A 449 7.50 -18.43 38.72
N SER A 450 7.53 -19.73 38.39
CA SER A 450 8.42 -20.33 37.40
C SER A 450 8.17 -19.92 35.94
N SER A 451 7.16 -19.10 35.65
CA SER A 451 6.87 -18.60 34.29
C SER A 451 7.56 -17.27 33.97
N TRP A 452 8.17 -16.61 34.96
CA TRP A 452 8.88 -15.35 34.78
C TRP A 452 10.33 -15.64 34.39
N LEU A 453 10.79 -14.98 33.33
CA LEU A 453 12.16 -15.11 32.85
C LEU A 453 13.02 -13.97 33.42
N ASP A 454 14.06 -14.31 34.17
CA ASP A 454 14.99 -13.33 34.73
C ASP A 454 15.90 -12.76 33.63
N VAL A 455 15.79 -11.45 33.38
CA VAL A 455 16.59 -10.73 32.39
C VAL A 455 17.31 -9.55 33.04
N HIS A 456 18.42 -9.09 32.49
CA HIS A 456 19.12 -7.91 33.02
C HIS A 456 18.49 -6.62 32.51
N ALA A 457 18.48 -5.58 33.34
CA ALA A 457 18.10 -4.22 32.94
C ALA A 457 19.07 -3.66 31.89
N ASP A 458 18.52 -2.88 30.95
CA ASP A 458 19.28 -2.18 29.90
C ASP A 458 20.23 -3.10 29.11
N GLN A 459 19.67 -4.23 28.66
CA GLN A 459 20.40 -5.27 27.95
C GLN A 459 19.61 -5.69 26.72
N GLU A 460 20.33 -5.92 25.62
CA GLU A 460 19.73 -6.43 24.40
C GLU A 460 19.46 -7.94 24.53
N TYR A 461 18.23 -8.33 24.22
CA TYR A 461 17.80 -9.72 24.09
C TYR A 461 17.15 -9.92 22.72
N VAL A 462 17.15 -11.18 22.26
CA VAL A 462 16.54 -11.55 20.97
C VAL A 462 15.43 -12.56 21.21
N LEU A 463 14.19 -12.15 20.94
CA LEU A 463 13.04 -13.05 20.90
C LEU A 463 13.07 -13.85 19.59
N GLN A 464 13.22 -15.17 19.70
CA GLN A 464 13.07 -16.10 18.59
C GLN A 464 11.62 -16.57 18.55
N VAL A 465 10.96 -16.32 17.43
CA VAL A 465 9.58 -16.75 17.17
C VAL A 465 9.60 -17.78 16.05
N SER A 466 9.18 -19.01 16.34
CA SER A 466 8.99 -20.05 15.34
C SER A 466 7.51 -20.21 15.00
N LEU A 467 7.19 -20.11 13.71
CA LEU A 467 5.85 -20.24 13.17
C LEU A 467 5.75 -21.53 12.35
N ARG A 468 4.74 -22.34 12.66
CA ARG A 468 4.40 -23.56 11.90
C ARG A 468 2.95 -23.50 11.44
N ARG A 469 2.72 -23.64 10.13
CA ARG A 469 1.36 -23.78 9.58
C ARG A 469 0.89 -25.22 9.72
N LEU A 470 -0.30 -25.41 10.31
CA LEU A 470 -0.88 -26.73 10.56
C LEU A 470 -1.72 -27.26 9.39
N ASN A 471 -2.25 -26.37 8.54
CA ASN A 471 -3.12 -26.72 7.42
C ASN A 471 -2.56 -26.28 6.06
N LEU A 472 -3.15 -26.78 4.97
CA LEU A 472 -2.71 -26.47 3.59
C LEU A 472 -3.28 -25.12 3.12
N GLY A 473 -2.45 -24.30 2.48
CA GLY A 473 -2.84 -23.06 1.81
C GLY A 473 -1.60 -22.21 1.50
N HIS A 474 -1.70 -21.24 0.60
CA HIS A 474 -0.56 -20.39 0.23
C HIS A 474 -0.94 -18.99 -0.25
N LYS A 475 -2.05 -18.86 -0.99
CA LYS A 475 -2.58 -17.56 -1.42
C LYS A 475 -3.63 -17.05 -0.45
N ALA A 476 -3.57 -15.75 -0.17
CA ALA A 476 -4.59 -15.07 0.60
C ALA A 476 -5.91 -15.06 -0.18
N GLN A 477 -6.99 -15.45 0.48
CA GLN A 477 -8.34 -15.41 -0.09
C GLN A 477 -8.94 -14.03 0.15
N ALA A 478 -8.69 -13.13 -0.80
CA ALA A 478 -9.15 -11.74 -0.78
C ALA A 478 -9.92 -11.40 -2.07
N PRO A 479 -11.16 -11.90 -2.24
CA PRO A 479 -11.91 -11.75 -3.50
C PRO A 479 -12.28 -10.30 -3.84
N ARG A 480 -12.22 -9.40 -2.86
CA ARG A 480 -12.50 -7.96 -3.01
C ARG A 480 -11.24 -7.14 -3.28
N PHE A 481 -10.05 -7.71 -3.12
CA PHE A 481 -8.80 -7.03 -3.41
C PHE A 481 -8.43 -7.27 -4.89
N PRO A 482 -8.01 -6.24 -5.66
CA PRO A 482 -7.84 -6.36 -7.11
C PRO A 482 -6.67 -7.24 -7.54
N LYS A 483 -5.65 -7.38 -6.69
CA LYS A 483 -4.43 -8.13 -6.98
C LYS A 483 -4.41 -9.45 -6.23
N ALA A 484 -3.85 -10.48 -6.85
CA ALA A 484 -3.50 -11.70 -6.11
C ALA A 484 -2.49 -11.34 -5.02
N LYS A 485 -2.71 -11.83 -3.82
CA LYS A 485 -1.88 -11.57 -2.65
C LYS A 485 -1.46 -12.89 -2.01
N ASP A 486 -0.18 -12.98 -1.67
CA ASP A 486 0.32 -14.07 -0.83
C ASP A 486 0.05 -13.72 0.64
N GLU A 487 -0.18 -14.73 1.45
CA GLU A 487 -0.39 -14.53 2.89
C GLU A 487 0.89 -13.97 3.54
N GLY A 488 0.75 -12.92 4.33
CA GLY A 488 1.82 -12.34 5.13
C GLY A 488 1.36 -12.04 6.55
N TRP A 489 2.34 -11.69 7.39
CA TRP A 489 2.14 -11.48 8.82
C TRP A 489 2.99 -10.31 9.33
N PHE A 490 2.47 -9.63 10.34
CA PHE A 490 3.20 -8.68 11.16
C PHE A 490 3.42 -9.31 12.54
N LEU A 491 4.69 -9.40 12.95
CA LEU A 491 5.04 -9.61 14.35
C LEU A 491 5.28 -8.25 14.98
N VAL A 492 4.50 -7.92 16.01
CA VAL A 492 4.56 -6.66 16.73
C VAL A 492 4.84 -6.98 18.20
N LEU A 493 5.97 -6.56 18.72
CA LEU A 493 6.34 -6.72 20.13
C LEU A 493 6.25 -5.36 20.81
N GLY A 494 5.51 -5.27 21.92
CA GLY A 494 5.39 -4.03 22.68
C GLY A 494 5.03 -4.21 24.13
N GLU A 495 5.16 -3.13 24.91
CA GLU A 495 4.73 -3.05 26.30
C GLU A 495 3.38 -2.32 26.37
N VAL A 496 2.32 -3.04 26.74
CA VAL A 496 0.95 -2.51 26.73
C VAL A 496 0.76 -1.38 27.74
N ASP A 497 1.36 -1.51 28.92
CA ASP A 497 1.24 -0.53 30.01
C ASP A 497 1.85 0.83 29.64
N ARG A 498 2.96 0.82 28.89
CA ARG A 498 3.62 2.03 28.38
C ARG A 498 3.16 2.48 27.01
N ARG A 499 2.41 1.62 26.30
CA ARG A 499 1.99 1.82 24.90
C ARG A 499 3.20 1.98 23.96
N GLU A 500 4.30 1.33 24.32
CA GLU A 500 5.59 1.43 23.64
C GLU A 500 5.78 0.24 22.71
N LEU A 501 6.08 0.52 21.45
CA LEU A 501 6.47 -0.49 20.48
C LEU A 501 7.97 -0.75 20.63
N LEU A 502 8.32 -2.02 20.86
CA LEU A 502 9.71 -2.45 21.04
C LEU A 502 10.31 -2.94 19.73
N ALA A 503 9.56 -3.72 18.96
CA ALA A 503 10.02 -4.23 17.68
C ALA A 503 8.84 -4.57 16.75
N VAL A 504 9.04 -4.40 15.44
CA VAL A 504 8.11 -4.87 14.41
C VAL A 504 8.85 -5.62 13.32
N LYS A 505 8.27 -6.71 12.82
CA LYS A 505 8.84 -7.48 11.72
C LYS A 505 7.75 -7.97 10.78
N ARG A 506 7.98 -7.78 9.47
CA ARG A 506 7.11 -8.27 8.41
C ARG A 506 7.57 -9.65 7.96
N LEU A 507 6.62 -10.55 7.78
CA LEU A 507 6.84 -11.91 7.29
C LEU A 507 6.00 -12.15 6.06
N GLY A 508 6.57 -12.86 5.10
CA GLY A 508 5.81 -13.42 3.99
C GLY A 508 5.11 -14.71 4.39
N TYR A 509 4.85 -15.54 3.38
CA TYR A 509 4.19 -16.82 3.53
C TYR A 509 4.95 -17.78 4.46
N VAL A 510 4.25 -18.24 5.51
CA VAL A 510 4.73 -19.29 6.42
C VAL A 510 4.54 -20.65 5.76
N ARG A 511 5.65 -21.34 5.48
CA ARG A 511 5.66 -22.70 4.90
C ARG A 511 5.40 -23.75 6.01
N ASN A 512 6.33 -24.68 6.21
CA ASN A 512 6.25 -25.69 7.26
C ASN A 512 6.87 -25.23 8.58
N HIS A 513 7.87 -24.35 8.52
CA HIS A 513 8.56 -23.81 9.68
C HIS A 513 9.23 -22.50 9.25
N THR A 514 9.04 -21.43 10.02
CA THR A 514 9.67 -20.13 9.78
C THR A 514 10.09 -19.56 11.12
N ALA A 515 11.41 -19.46 11.34
CA ALA A 515 11.98 -18.89 12.55
C ALA A 515 12.38 -17.43 12.30
N VAL A 516 12.09 -16.58 13.28
CA VAL A 516 12.23 -15.13 13.16
C VAL A 516 12.81 -14.55 14.44
N SER A 517 13.94 -13.88 14.31
CA SER A 517 14.56 -13.11 15.39
C SER A 517 13.98 -11.69 15.48
N MET A 518 13.63 -11.24 16.68
CA MET A 518 13.29 -9.85 17.00
C MET A 518 14.18 -9.37 18.16
N ALA A 519 15.09 -8.43 17.87
CA ALA A 519 15.94 -7.82 18.88
C ALA A 519 15.19 -6.68 19.59
N PHE A 520 15.38 -6.54 20.90
CA PHE A 520 14.82 -5.47 21.71
C PHE A 520 15.69 -5.25 22.96
N TYR A 521 15.54 -4.08 23.58
CA TYR A 521 16.16 -3.75 24.86
C TYR A 521 15.17 -3.93 26.01
N THR A 522 15.67 -4.48 27.12
CA THR A 522 14.94 -4.52 28.39
C THR A 522 14.93 -3.13 29.04
N PRO A 523 13.95 -2.82 29.91
CA PRO A 523 13.87 -1.50 30.49
C PRO A 523 14.99 -1.30 31.52
N GLU A 524 15.41 -0.05 31.73
CA GLU A 524 16.41 0.30 32.76
C GLU A 524 15.93 0.00 34.20
N ARG A 525 14.61 -0.02 34.41
CA ARG A 525 14.01 -0.21 35.72
C ARG A 525 13.91 -1.68 36.05
N THR A 526 14.38 -2.05 37.24
CA THR A 526 14.21 -3.40 37.77
C THR A 526 12.76 -3.65 38.19
N GLY A 527 12.35 -4.91 38.14
CA GLY A 527 11.01 -5.35 38.49
C GLY A 527 10.34 -6.16 37.39
N LYS A 528 9.08 -6.51 37.63
CA LYS A 528 8.27 -7.32 36.71
C LYS A 528 7.74 -6.46 35.58
N CYS A 529 7.98 -6.87 34.33
CA CYS A 529 7.36 -6.31 33.15
C CYS A 529 6.72 -7.39 32.28
N ILE A 530 5.67 -7.03 31.56
CA ILE A 530 4.97 -7.92 30.63
C ILE A 530 5.06 -7.29 29.26
N TYR A 531 5.72 -7.99 28.35
CA TYR A 531 5.70 -7.65 26.94
C TYR A 531 4.67 -8.51 26.24
N THR A 532 4.09 -7.98 25.18
CA THR A 532 3.06 -8.69 24.42
C THR A 532 3.51 -8.78 22.96
N LEU A 533 3.57 -10.00 22.46
CA LEU A 533 3.77 -10.31 21.05
C LEU A 533 2.40 -10.46 20.38
N TYR A 534 2.15 -9.63 19.37
CA TYR A 534 1.01 -9.75 18.48
C TYR A 534 1.49 -10.36 17.16
N LEU A 535 0.86 -11.46 16.76
CA LEU A 535 0.97 -12.04 15.42
C LEU A 535 -0.28 -11.63 14.65
N MET A 536 -0.16 -10.64 13.78
CA MET A 536 -1.27 -10.08 13.02
C MET A 536 -1.20 -10.49 11.56
N SER A 537 -2.31 -10.91 10.97
CA SER A 537 -2.36 -11.18 9.53
C SER A 537 -2.28 -9.87 8.75
N ASP A 538 -1.61 -9.88 7.59
CA ASP A 538 -1.69 -8.76 6.64
C ASP A 538 -2.87 -8.88 5.67
N SER A 539 -3.69 -9.92 5.83
CA SER A 539 -4.69 -10.34 4.86
C SER A 539 -6.05 -10.63 5.46
N TYR A 540 -6.14 -11.18 6.68
CA TYR A 540 -7.40 -11.66 7.25
C TYR A 540 -7.75 -10.93 8.55
N LEU A 541 -9.04 -10.65 8.73
CA LEU A 541 -9.58 -10.11 9.98
C LEU A 541 -9.92 -11.24 10.95
N GLY A 542 -9.54 -11.09 12.22
CA GLY A 542 -9.94 -11.99 13.31
C GLY A 542 -9.14 -13.29 13.41
N LEU A 543 -7.99 -13.39 12.76
CA LEU A 543 -7.02 -14.49 12.92
C LEU A 543 -5.77 -14.07 13.72
N ASP A 544 -5.80 -12.88 14.30
CA ASP A 544 -4.67 -12.33 15.04
C ASP A 544 -4.51 -13.05 16.39
N GLN A 545 -3.27 -13.27 16.79
CA GLN A 545 -2.91 -13.98 18.01
C GLN A 545 -2.10 -13.07 18.93
N GLN A 546 -2.26 -13.25 20.24
CA GLN A 546 -1.58 -12.47 21.26
C GLN A 546 -0.90 -13.40 22.27
N TYR A 547 0.35 -13.11 22.60
CA TYR A 547 1.15 -13.88 23.56
C TYR A 547 1.87 -12.96 24.54
N ASP A 548 1.68 -13.21 25.84
CA ASP A 548 2.35 -12.43 26.89
C ASP A 548 3.69 -13.08 27.30
N VAL A 549 4.75 -12.29 27.22
CA VAL A 549 6.11 -12.62 27.62
C VAL A 549 6.38 -11.98 28.98
N HIS A 550 6.48 -12.81 30.01
CA HIS A 550 6.63 -12.39 31.40
C HIS A 550 8.11 -12.30 31.77
N LEU A 551 8.60 -11.09 32.03
CA LEU A 551 10.01 -10.82 32.30
C LEU A 551 10.19 -10.25 33.71
N ASN A 552 11.18 -10.78 34.43
CA ASN A 552 11.62 -10.22 35.71
C ASN A 552 12.97 -9.53 35.51
N VAL A 553 12.95 -8.20 35.49
CA VAL A 553 14.11 -7.38 35.20
C VAL A 553 14.94 -7.24 36.47
N THR A 554 16.12 -7.85 36.44
CA THR A 554 17.14 -7.83 37.50
C THR A 554 18.14 -6.69 37.25
N PRO A 555 18.94 -6.29 38.26
CA PRO A 555 19.95 -5.25 38.07
C PRO A 555 20.89 -5.55 36.89
N ALA A 556 21.35 -4.48 36.24
CA ALA A 556 22.29 -4.57 35.12
C ALA A 556 23.55 -5.36 35.52
N SER A 557 24.02 -6.22 34.63
CA SER A 557 25.22 -7.03 34.82
C SER A 557 26.33 -6.53 33.91
N ILE A 558 27.42 -6.04 34.49
CA ILE A 558 28.59 -5.51 33.76
C ILE A 558 29.19 -6.60 32.85
N ALA A 559 29.14 -7.87 33.27
CA ALA A 559 29.61 -8.99 32.47
C ALA A 559 28.73 -9.26 31.25
N ALA A 560 27.42 -9.03 31.34
CA ALA A 560 26.49 -9.20 30.22
C ALA A 560 26.67 -8.09 29.17
N GLN A 561 26.79 -6.83 29.61
CA GLN A 561 26.94 -5.66 28.72
C GLN A 561 28.24 -5.73 27.89
N VAL A 562 29.38 -6.02 28.52
CA VAL A 562 30.67 -6.11 27.82
C VAL A 562 30.66 -7.22 26.76
N ASN A 563 30.04 -8.37 27.04
CA ASN A 563 30.03 -9.50 26.11
C ASN A 563 29.04 -9.32 24.95
N SER A 564 27.92 -8.59 25.16
CA SER A 564 27.04 -8.20 24.04
C SER A 564 27.75 -7.24 23.08
N GLU A 565 28.49 -6.25 23.58
CA GLU A 565 29.20 -5.28 22.75
C GLU A 565 30.33 -5.91 21.93
N VAL A 566 31.08 -6.86 22.53
CA VAL A 566 32.13 -7.60 21.81
C VAL A 566 31.55 -8.44 20.67
N SER A 567 30.41 -9.09 20.87
CA SER A 567 29.76 -9.89 19.82
C SER A 567 29.27 -9.06 18.61
N HIS A 568 28.88 -7.80 18.82
CA HIS A 568 28.54 -6.87 17.74
C HIS A 568 29.76 -6.43 16.92
N SER A 569 30.91 -6.25 17.57
CA SER A 569 32.15 -5.86 16.87
C SER A 569 32.65 -6.93 15.89
N ASP A 570 32.51 -8.21 16.23
CA ASP A 570 32.91 -9.34 15.36
C ASP A 570 31.96 -9.56 14.16
N LEU A 571 30.70 -9.12 14.25
CA LEU A 571 29.71 -9.22 13.15
C LEU A 571 29.81 -8.07 12.13
N SER A 572 30.47 -6.96 12.48
CA SER A 572 30.65 -5.80 11.59
C SER A 572 31.82 -5.93 10.59
N LEU A 573 32.56 -7.04 10.63
CA LEU A 573 33.71 -7.36 9.76
C LEU A 573 33.46 -8.51 8.77
N GLY A 574 32.20 -8.94 8.58
CA GLY A 574 31.80 -10.09 7.74
C GLY A 574 31.11 -9.72 6.43
#